data_AF-A0A1G3HMF8-F1
#
_entry.id   AF-A0A1G3HMF8-F1
#
_cell.length_a   1.000
_cell.length_b   1.000
_cell.length_c   1.000
_cell.angle_alpha   90.00
_cell.angle_beta   90.00
_cell.angle_gamma   90.00
#
_symmetry.space_group_name_H-M   'P 1'
#
loop_
_entity.id
_entity.type
_entity.pdbx_description
1 polymer ?
#
loop_
_entity_poly.entity_id
_entity_poly.type
_entity_poly.pdbx_seq_one_letter_code
_entity_poly.pdbx_strand_id
1 'polypeptide(L)'
;MKRHAQLQDLSREHHGALKLARAARHAAESGAADQLATQARRVAQTFAAELDPHFRVEEQGILPLLTQAGEHALVQRTQDEHAELRRLVAALSRPDSATLSRFAELLAAHVRFEERELFEAAQDKMPFG
;
A
#
# COMPACT_ATOMS: atom_id res chain seq x y z
N MET A 1 -7.81 -2.91 -23.33
CA MET A 1 -7.06 -4.14 -22.94
C MET A 1 -7.57 -4.59 -21.58
N LYS A 2 -7.85 -5.88 -21.37
CA LYS A 2 -8.10 -6.40 -20.01
C LYS A 2 -6.74 -6.57 -19.32
N ARG A 3 -6.57 -6.00 -18.13
CA ARG A 3 -5.38 -6.22 -17.26
C ARG A 3 -5.17 -7.73 -17.05
N HIS A 4 -3.92 -8.17 -16.87
CA HIS A 4 -3.63 -9.55 -16.48
C HIS A 4 -4.37 -9.93 -15.19
N ALA A 5 -4.75 -11.20 -15.04
CA ALA A 5 -5.55 -11.66 -13.90
C ALA A 5 -4.91 -11.30 -12.55
N GLN A 6 -3.59 -11.45 -12.43
CA GLN A 6 -2.84 -11.09 -11.22
C GLN A 6 -2.93 -9.59 -10.90
N LEU A 7 -2.78 -8.70 -11.90
CA LEU A 7 -2.96 -7.26 -11.70
C LEU A 7 -4.40 -6.90 -11.31
N GLN A 8 -5.39 -7.61 -11.86
CA GLN A 8 -6.80 -7.41 -11.48
C GLN A 8 -7.07 -7.83 -10.03
N ASP A 9 -6.48 -8.92 -9.58
CA ASP A 9 -6.62 -9.40 -8.20
C ASP A 9 -5.99 -8.40 -7.21
N LEU A 10 -4.78 -7.93 -7.49
CA LEU A 10 -4.12 -6.87 -6.70
C LEU A 10 -4.96 -5.58 -6.69
N SER A 11 -5.48 -5.17 -7.85
CA SER A 11 -6.35 -3.98 -7.95
C SER A 11 -7.64 -4.10 -7.11
N ARG A 12 -8.13 -5.33 -6.86
CA ARG A 12 -9.31 -5.54 -5.99
C ARG A 12 -8.96 -5.34 -4.51
N GLU A 13 -7.78 -5.78 -4.10
CA GLU A 13 -7.28 -5.64 -2.72
C GLU A 13 -7.08 -4.16 -2.34
N HIS A 14 -6.74 -3.30 -3.31
CA HIS A 14 -6.65 -1.84 -3.12
C HIS A 14 -7.92 -1.19 -2.57
N HIS A 15 -9.11 -1.74 -2.84
CA HIS A 15 -10.34 -1.22 -2.26
C HIS A 15 -10.37 -1.36 -0.73
N GLY A 16 -9.83 -2.47 -0.22
CA GLY A 16 -9.65 -2.69 1.22
C GLY A 16 -8.65 -1.68 1.81
N ALA A 17 -7.51 -1.51 1.15
CA ALA A 17 -6.48 -0.56 1.52
C ALA A 17 -7.01 0.88 1.62
N LEU A 18 -7.77 1.35 0.62
CA LEU A 18 -8.35 2.69 0.61
C LEU A 18 -9.40 2.89 1.71
N LYS A 19 -10.20 1.87 2.02
CA LYS A 19 -11.14 1.92 3.16
C LYS A 19 -10.39 2.02 4.48
N LEU A 20 -9.31 1.25 4.65
CA LEU A 20 -8.46 1.30 5.84
C LEU A 20 -7.84 2.70 6.00
N ALA A 21 -7.26 3.26 4.93
CA ALA A 21 -6.69 4.60 4.92
C ALA A 21 -7.72 5.66 5.32
N ARG A 22 -8.93 5.62 4.74
CA ARG A 22 -10.01 6.55 5.09
C ARG A 22 -10.41 6.45 6.58
N ALA A 23 -10.53 5.24 7.12
CA ALA A 23 -10.85 5.04 8.53
C ALA A 23 -9.71 5.50 9.46
N ALA A 24 -8.45 5.26 9.09
CA ALA A 24 -7.28 5.74 9.81
C ALA A 24 -7.23 7.27 9.87
N ARG A 25 -7.47 7.93 8.74
CA ARG A 25 -7.56 9.40 8.66
C ARG A 25 -8.66 9.96 9.57
N HIS A 26 -9.86 9.39 9.52
CA HIS A 26 -10.98 9.85 10.36
C HIS A 26 -10.67 9.72 11.86
N ALA A 27 -10.05 8.60 12.28
CA ALA A 27 -9.64 8.44 13.67
C ALA A 27 -8.54 9.43 14.05
N ALA A 28 -7.57 9.70 13.17
CA ALA A 28 -6.54 10.70 13.37
C ALA A 28 -7.12 12.11 13.56
N GLU A 29 -8.06 12.52 12.71
CA GLU A 29 -8.75 13.81 12.76
C GLU A 29 -9.59 13.97 14.04
N SER A 30 -10.16 12.88 14.57
CA SER A 30 -10.91 12.93 15.83
C SER A 30 -10.04 13.28 17.04
N GLY A 31 -8.76 12.89 17.01
CA GLY A 31 -7.82 13.02 18.14
C GLY A 31 -8.19 12.23 19.40
N ALA A 32 -9.31 11.50 19.41
CA ALA A 32 -9.79 10.79 20.60
C ALA A 32 -8.92 9.55 20.88
N ALA A 33 -8.33 9.47 22.08
CA ALA A 33 -7.37 8.43 22.44
C ALA A 33 -7.91 6.99 22.20
N ASP A 34 -9.17 6.73 22.56
CA ASP A 34 -9.78 5.40 22.35
C ASP A 34 -9.98 5.07 20.87
N GLN A 35 -10.29 6.07 20.04
CA GLN A 35 -10.44 5.89 18.60
C GLN A 35 -9.08 5.67 17.93
N LEU A 36 -8.06 6.44 18.33
CA LEU A 36 -6.68 6.25 17.87
C LEU A 36 -6.18 4.84 18.21
N ALA A 37 -6.34 4.40 19.46
CA ALA A 37 -5.88 3.09 19.89
C ALA A 37 -6.64 1.95 19.18
N THR A 38 -7.95 2.08 19.02
CA THR A 38 -8.76 1.08 18.30
C THR A 38 -8.36 1.00 16.83
N GLN A 39 -8.19 2.15 16.18
CA GLN A 39 -7.86 2.17 14.77
C GLN A 39 -6.41 1.75 14.51
N ALA A 40 -5.47 2.07 15.39
CA ALA A 40 -4.09 1.58 15.31
C ALA A 40 -4.02 0.05 15.39
N ARG A 41 -4.79 -0.59 16.29
CA ARG A 41 -4.89 -2.06 16.35
C ARG A 41 -5.45 -2.65 15.06
N ARG A 42 -6.49 -2.02 14.51
CA ARG A 42 -7.09 -2.45 13.23
C ARG A 42 -6.10 -2.32 12.08
N VAL A 43 -5.36 -1.21 12.00
CA VAL A 43 -4.29 -1.01 11.02
C VAL A 43 -3.25 -2.11 11.14
N ALA A 44 -2.73 -2.38 12.35
CA ALA A 44 -1.72 -3.43 12.54
C ALA A 44 -2.23 -4.83 12.11
N GLN A 45 -3.47 -5.18 12.46
CA GLN A 45 -4.08 -6.45 12.09
C GLN A 45 -4.29 -6.59 10.59
N THR A 46 -4.95 -5.61 9.95
CA THR A 46 -5.19 -5.62 8.50
C THR A 46 -3.89 -5.54 7.73
N PHE A 47 -2.90 -4.78 8.22
CA PHE A 47 -1.59 -4.71 7.58
C PHE A 47 -0.90 -6.07 7.52
N ALA A 48 -0.84 -6.79 8.65
CA ALA A 48 -0.22 -8.10 8.70
C ALA A 48 -0.98 -9.16 7.88
N ALA A 49 -2.31 -9.07 7.84
CA ALA A 49 -3.16 -10.07 7.18
C ALA A 49 -3.34 -9.84 5.67
N GLU A 50 -3.30 -8.59 5.21
CA GLU A 50 -3.68 -8.23 3.83
C GLU A 50 -2.59 -7.41 3.13
N LEU A 51 -2.14 -6.28 3.70
CA LEU A 51 -1.22 -5.36 2.99
C LEU A 51 0.21 -5.90 2.84
N ASP A 52 0.78 -6.49 3.89
CA ASP A 52 2.15 -7.01 3.81
C ASP A 52 2.26 -8.26 2.91
N PRO A 53 1.28 -9.19 2.88
CA PRO A 53 1.17 -10.19 1.82
C PRO A 53 1.07 -9.58 0.41
N HIS A 54 0.24 -8.55 0.23
CA HIS A 54 0.10 -7.85 -1.04
C HIS A 54 1.44 -7.28 -1.52
N PHE A 55 2.14 -6.51 -0.68
CA PHE A 55 3.46 -5.96 -0.98
C PHE A 55 4.48 -7.03 -1.37
N ARG A 56 4.45 -8.20 -0.72
CA ARG A 56 5.33 -9.31 -1.08
C ARG A 56 5.06 -9.84 -2.48
N VAL A 57 3.81 -9.93 -2.92
CA VAL A 57 3.48 -10.36 -4.29
C VAL A 57 4.07 -9.40 -5.31
N GLU A 58 3.99 -8.10 -5.04
CA GLU A 58 4.55 -7.08 -5.92
C GLU A 58 6.09 -7.11 -5.92
N GLU A 59 6.69 -7.14 -4.73
CA GLU A 59 8.14 -7.17 -4.52
C GLU A 59 8.81 -8.40 -5.16
N GLN A 60 8.13 -9.55 -5.12
CA GLN A 60 8.67 -10.82 -5.63
C GLN A 60 8.26 -11.11 -7.08
N GLY A 61 7.19 -10.48 -7.57
CA GLY A 61 6.62 -10.73 -8.90
C GLY A 61 6.77 -9.55 -9.86
N ILE A 62 6.16 -8.42 -9.53
CA ILE A 62 6.03 -7.26 -10.44
C ILE A 62 7.34 -6.46 -10.51
N LEU A 63 7.92 -6.12 -9.36
CA LEU A 63 9.09 -5.26 -9.28
C LEU A 63 10.34 -5.83 -9.98
N PRO A 64 10.63 -7.14 -9.92
CA PRO A 64 11.74 -7.72 -10.68
C PRO A 64 11.58 -7.56 -12.20
N LEU A 65 10.37 -7.74 -12.71
CA LEU A 65 10.06 -7.59 -14.14
C LEU A 65 10.20 -6.13 -14.59
N LEU A 66 9.69 -5.18 -13.79
CA LEU A 66 9.87 -3.76 -14.03
C LEU A 66 11.36 -3.34 -13.97
N THR A 67 12.12 -3.92 -13.04
CA THR A 67 13.57 -3.70 -12.96
C THR A 67 14.26 -4.16 -14.25
N GLN A 68 13.91 -5.34 -14.76
CA GLN A 68 14.46 -5.87 -16.02
C GLN A 68 14.06 -5.02 -17.23
N ALA A 69 12.88 -4.39 -17.19
CA ALA A 69 12.40 -3.46 -18.21
C ALA A 69 13.01 -2.06 -18.13
N GLY A 70 13.87 -1.79 -17.14
CA GLY A 70 14.53 -0.49 -16.93
C GLY A 70 13.72 0.52 -16.13
N GLU A 71 12.57 0.14 -15.55
CA GLU A 71 11.67 1.00 -14.79
C GLU A 71 12.13 1.19 -13.33
N HIS A 72 13.43 1.47 -13.14
CA HIS A 72 14.08 1.51 -11.82
C HIS A 72 13.48 2.57 -10.89
N ALA A 73 13.03 3.70 -11.42
CA ALA A 73 12.44 4.78 -10.61
C ALA A 73 11.09 4.36 -10.00
N LEU A 74 10.26 3.64 -10.75
CA LEU A 74 8.99 3.10 -10.26
C LEU A 74 9.25 2.05 -9.17
N VAL A 75 10.20 1.14 -9.41
CA VAL A 75 10.59 0.09 -8.47
C VAL A 75 11.10 0.69 -7.15
N GLN A 76 12.02 1.64 -7.22
CA GLN A 76 12.60 2.26 -6.02
C GLN A 76 11.51 2.97 -5.21
N ARG A 77 10.62 3.71 -5.87
CA ARG A 77 9.50 4.38 -5.20
C ARG A 77 8.59 3.39 -4.48
N THR A 78 8.19 2.29 -5.13
CA THR A 78 7.36 1.25 -4.48
C THR A 78 8.05 0.69 -3.24
N GLN A 79 9.34 0.34 -3.35
CA GLN A 79 10.09 -0.22 -2.22
C GLN A 79 10.21 0.76 -1.05
N ASP A 80 10.48 2.03 -1.33
CA ASP A 80 10.59 3.09 -0.31
C ASP A 80 9.25 3.32 0.38
N GLU A 81 8.15 3.39 -0.38
CA GLU A 81 6.80 3.56 0.16
C GLU A 81 6.38 2.33 1.01
N HIS A 82 6.67 1.11 0.57
CA HIS A 82 6.44 -0.12 1.36
C HIS A 82 7.21 -0.12 2.68
N ALA A 83 8.50 0.21 2.62
CA ALA A 83 9.36 0.26 3.82
C ALA A 83 8.84 1.30 4.81
N GLU A 84 8.42 2.47 4.33
CA GLU A 84 7.85 3.52 5.17
C GLU A 84 6.50 3.11 5.77
N LEU A 85 5.62 2.47 5.00
CA LEU A 85 4.34 1.95 5.52
C LEU A 85 4.56 0.91 6.62
N ARG A 86 5.51 -0.02 6.44
CA ARG A 86 5.92 -0.98 7.48
C ARG A 86 6.43 -0.27 8.74
N ARG A 87 7.26 0.77 8.58
CA ARG A 87 7.80 1.58 9.69
C ARG A 87 6.70 2.31 10.46
N LEU A 88 5.75 2.92 9.75
CA LEU A 88 4.61 3.63 10.36
C LEU A 88 3.72 2.68 11.16
N VAL A 89 3.42 1.50 10.61
CA VAL A 89 2.63 0.48 11.30
C VAL A 89 3.32 0.00 12.58
N ALA A 90 4.65 -0.20 12.55
CA ALA A 90 5.41 -0.56 13.75
C ALA A 90 5.36 0.56 14.82
N ALA A 91 5.43 1.82 14.40
CA ALA A 91 5.34 2.98 15.29
C ALA A 91 3.97 3.09 15.98
N LEU A 92 2.89 2.62 15.34
CA LEU A 92 1.53 2.60 15.91
C LEU A 92 1.37 1.64 17.12
N SER A 93 2.43 0.93 17.54
CA SER A 93 2.50 0.31 18.87
C SER A 93 2.35 1.33 20.01
N ARG A 94 2.67 2.61 19.73
CA ARG A 94 2.33 3.78 20.56
C ARG A 94 1.45 4.71 19.72
N PRO A 95 0.12 4.51 19.71
CA PRO A 95 -0.77 5.22 18.80
C PRO A 95 -0.74 6.73 19.02
N ASP A 96 -0.53 7.48 17.94
CA ASP A 96 -0.67 8.93 17.90
C ASP A 96 -1.33 9.36 16.58
N SER A 97 -1.96 10.54 16.60
CA SER A 97 -2.69 11.08 15.46
C SER A 97 -1.79 11.35 14.24
N ALA A 98 -0.57 11.85 14.46
CA ALA A 98 0.33 12.22 13.38
C ALA A 98 0.81 10.98 12.59
N THR A 99 1.23 9.93 13.29
CA THR A 99 1.62 8.66 12.67
C THR A 99 0.46 8.02 11.93
N LEU A 100 -0.74 8.02 12.51
CA LEU A 100 -1.92 7.43 11.88
C LEU A 100 -2.39 8.22 10.65
N SER A 101 -2.32 9.56 10.69
CA SER A 101 -2.61 10.42 9.54
C SER A 101 -1.60 10.19 8.41
N ARG A 102 -0.30 10.14 8.74
CA ARG A 102 0.76 9.88 7.76
C ARG A 102 0.62 8.51 7.11
N PHE A 103 0.28 7.48 7.88
CA PHE A 103 -0.04 6.16 7.33
C PHE A 103 -1.21 6.22 6.34
N ALA A 104 -2.30 6.90 6.72
CA ALA A 104 -3.48 7.02 5.87
C ALA A 104 -3.19 7.75 4.56
N GLU A 105 -2.46 8.86 4.62
CA GLU A 105 -2.08 9.66 3.46
C GLU A 105 -1.16 8.87 2.53
N LEU A 106 -0.12 8.24 3.08
CA LEU A 106 0.83 7.46 2.31
C LEU A 106 0.15 6.27 1.64
N LEU A 107 -0.66 5.48 2.38
CA LEU A 107 -1.34 4.31 1.81
C LEU A 107 -2.29 4.71 0.68
N ALA A 108 -3.03 5.81 0.82
CA ALA A 108 -3.93 6.29 -0.21
C ALA A 108 -3.19 6.84 -1.45
N ALA A 109 -2.04 7.49 -1.25
CA ALA A 109 -1.19 7.98 -2.33
C ALA A 109 -0.52 6.83 -3.09
N HIS A 110 0.00 5.86 -2.35
CA HIS A 110 0.64 4.65 -2.83
C HIS A 110 -0.30 3.84 -3.74
N VAL A 111 -1.51 3.50 -3.27
CA VAL A 111 -2.50 2.79 -4.09
C VAL A 111 -2.82 3.53 -5.40
N ARG A 112 -2.93 4.87 -5.36
CA ARG A 112 -3.19 5.65 -6.58
C ARG A 112 -2.02 5.63 -7.55
N PHE A 113 -0.80 5.65 -7.03
CA PHE A 113 0.42 5.53 -7.81
C PHE A 113 0.48 4.17 -8.49
N GLU A 114 0.22 3.09 -7.76
CA GLU A 114 0.28 1.74 -8.31
C GLU A 114 -0.73 1.54 -9.44
N GLU A 115 -1.97 1.96 -9.22
CA GLU A 115 -3.06 1.85 -10.20
C GLU A 115 -2.83 2.63 -11.50
N ARG A 116 -2.09 3.74 -11.43
CA ARG A 116 -1.97 4.70 -12.54
C ARG A 116 -0.63 4.68 -13.24
N GLU A 117 0.42 4.25 -12.54
CA GLU A 117 1.79 4.33 -13.01
C GLU A 117 2.42 2.94 -12.98
N LEU A 118 2.50 2.29 -11.81
CA LEU A 118 3.19 1.00 -11.66
C LEU A 118 2.54 -0.11 -12.49
N PHE A 119 1.23 -0.30 -12.37
CA PHE A 119 0.50 -1.37 -13.03
C PHE A 119 0.32 -1.13 -14.53
N GLU A 120 0.23 0.12 -14.97
CA GLU A 120 0.23 0.47 -16.40
C GLU A 120 1.60 0.17 -17.01
N ALA A 121 2.70 0.58 -16.37
CA ALA A 121 4.05 0.22 -16.81
C ALA A 121 4.27 -1.30 -16.83
N ALA A 122 3.78 -2.01 -15.80
CA ALA A 122 3.83 -3.47 -15.75
C ALA A 122 3.09 -4.10 -16.93
N GLN A 123 1.90 -3.59 -17.26
CA GLN A 123 1.10 -4.08 -18.36
C GLN A 123 1.72 -3.81 -19.74
N ASP A 124 2.42 -2.69 -19.92
CA ASP A 124 3.06 -2.31 -21.18
C ASP A 124 4.38 -3.06 -21.42
N LYS A 125 5.12 -3.39 -20.36
CA LYS A 125 6.49 -3.92 -20.44
C LYS A 125 6.59 -5.44 -20.29
N MET A 126 5.58 -6.11 -19.75
CA MET A 126 5.61 -7.56 -19.61
C MET A 126 5.24 -8.23 -20.95
N PRO A 127 6.19 -8.92 -21.63
CA PRO A 127 5.86 -9.70 -22.82
C PRO A 127 4.93 -10.85 -22.43
N PHE A 128 3.77 -10.89 -23.07
CA PHE A 128 2.81 -11.97 -22.92
C PHE A 128 3.46 -13.31 -23.34
N GLY A 129 3.64 -14.22 -22.38
CA GLY A 129 3.76 -15.65 -22.64
C GLY A 129 2.38 -16.29 -22.79
#